data_AF-A0A9E5VUB8-F1
#
_entry.id   AF-A0A9E5VUB8-F1
#
_cell.length_a   1.000
_cell.length_b   1.000
_cell.length_c   1.000
_cell.angle_alpha   90.00
_cell.angle_beta   90.00
_cell.angle_gamma   90.00
#
_symmetry.space_group_name_H-M   'P 1'
#
loop_
_entity.id
_entity.type
_entity.pdbx_description
1 polymer ?
#
loop_
_entity_poly.entity_id
_entity_poly.type
_entity_poly.pdbx_seq_one_letter_code
_entity_poly.pdbx_strand_id
1 'polypeptide(L)'
;MRRVIYTCPFVPPEWVRAHGFEPSRITPGPIPPDAAAPGGVCPYAWSFLHSVVHYPGAAAALFTTRCDQMRRVAETASREGDMPVFLMNVPATQTAAARGLYVSELRRMGRFLESLGGTAPSGEMIAHACRECRSETDVPAREDSGDKVRLALIGGPSAGDMRRLSDLCERAGGTIVLDATVTGELARQAPLDLEAVGADFPEALAAAYFGAIPDAFRRPNDPFYDWLSSRLAERGVQGAVFRYWTWCDKWHAEAQRLKEWADVPVVVTTATGEGIDGHAASRIEALVEMLR
;
A
#
# COMPACT_ATOMS: atom_id res chain seq x y z
N MET A 1 -1.73 -12.78 -20.33
CA MET A 1 -0.42 -12.95 -19.65
C MET A 1 -0.65 -13.70 -18.35
N ARG A 2 0.34 -14.40 -17.79
CA ARG A 2 0.19 -14.99 -16.46
C ARG A 2 0.35 -13.90 -15.40
N ARG A 3 -0.42 -13.98 -14.32
CA ARG A 3 -0.50 -12.93 -13.30
C ARG A 3 0.56 -13.11 -12.22
N VAL A 4 1.16 -12.02 -11.76
CA VAL A 4 2.02 -11.98 -10.56
C VAL A 4 1.33 -11.13 -9.51
N ILE A 5 0.99 -11.73 -8.38
CA ILE A 5 0.17 -11.10 -7.35
C ILE A 5 1.03 -10.50 -6.23
N TYR A 6 0.64 -9.34 -5.74
CA TYR A 6 1.33 -8.66 -4.65
C TYR A 6 0.39 -7.64 -3.97
N THR A 7 0.80 -7.09 -2.83
CA THR A 7 0.03 -6.08 -2.07
C THR A 7 0.80 -4.78 -1.84
N CYS A 8 2.12 -4.88 -1.78
CA CYS A 8 3.00 -3.79 -1.36
C CYS A 8 3.21 -2.76 -2.48
N PRO A 9 3.15 -1.45 -2.18
CA PRO A 9 3.38 -0.43 -3.20
C PRO A 9 4.85 -0.35 -3.65
N PHE A 10 5.79 -0.93 -2.90
CA PHE A 10 7.21 -0.97 -3.25
C PHE A 10 7.58 -2.04 -4.28
N VAL A 11 6.59 -2.76 -4.81
CA VAL A 11 6.78 -3.66 -5.95
C VAL A 11 6.41 -2.89 -7.21
N PRO A 12 7.37 -2.58 -8.11
CA PRO A 12 7.07 -1.82 -9.31
C PRO A 12 6.32 -2.69 -10.35
N PRO A 13 5.05 -2.40 -10.69
CA PRO A 13 4.31 -3.14 -11.70
C PRO A 13 4.98 -3.10 -13.08
N GLU A 14 5.65 -2.01 -13.42
CA GLU A 14 6.37 -1.81 -14.68
C GLU A 14 7.47 -2.85 -14.85
N TRP A 15 8.17 -3.19 -13.78
CA TRP A 15 9.22 -4.21 -13.81
C TRP A 15 8.62 -5.59 -14.08
N VAL A 16 7.52 -5.93 -13.39
CA VAL A 16 6.80 -7.20 -13.61
C VAL A 16 6.27 -7.29 -15.04
N ARG A 17 5.66 -6.21 -15.54
CA ARG A 17 5.10 -6.11 -16.88
C ARG A 17 6.15 -6.20 -17.97
N ALA A 18 7.29 -5.52 -17.79
CA ALA A 18 8.40 -5.59 -18.72
C ALA A 18 8.99 -7.00 -18.85
N HIS A 19 8.90 -7.84 -17.80
CA HIS A 19 9.30 -9.25 -17.87
C HIS A 19 8.25 -10.17 -18.50
N GLY A 20 7.13 -9.64 -19.01
CA GLY A 20 6.09 -10.39 -19.72
C GLY A 20 4.97 -10.96 -18.84
N PHE A 21 4.85 -10.49 -17.59
CA PHE A 21 3.78 -10.90 -16.67
C PHE A 21 2.72 -9.81 -16.51
N GLU A 22 1.52 -10.18 -16.06
CA GLU A 22 0.50 -9.22 -15.67
C GLU A 22 0.68 -8.87 -14.19
N PRO A 23 1.11 -7.63 -13.84
CA PRO A 23 1.16 -7.22 -12.45
C PRO A 23 -0.25 -7.10 -11.88
N SER A 24 -0.50 -7.72 -10.73
CA SER A 24 -1.79 -7.58 -10.04
C SER A 24 -1.58 -7.25 -8.58
N ARG A 25 -1.76 -5.97 -8.27
CA ARG A 25 -1.80 -5.50 -6.90
C ARG A 25 -3.18 -5.80 -6.31
N ILE A 26 -3.29 -6.87 -5.54
CA ILE A 26 -4.57 -7.32 -5.01
C ILE A 26 -4.88 -6.67 -3.67
N THR A 27 -6.16 -6.44 -3.41
CA THR A 27 -6.66 -6.26 -2.05
C THR A 27 -7.10 -7.63 -1.56
N PRO A 28 -6.48 -8.19 -0.51
CA PRO A 28 -6.87 -9.49 0.03
C PRO A 28 -8.35 -9.53 0.38
N GLY A 29 -9.01 -10.63 0.04
CA GLY A 29 -10.42 -10.84 0.34
C GLY A 29 -10.69 -11.10 1.83
N PRO A 30 -11.97 -11.13 2.22
CA PRO A 30 -12.36 -11.60 3.55
C PRO A 30 -11.92 -13.06 3.73
N ILE A 31 -11.54 -13.40 4.95
CA ILE A 31 -11.10 -14.75 5.30
C ILE A 31 -12.34 -15.55 5.71
N PRO A 32 -12.48 -16.81 5.26
CA PRO A 32 -13.52 -17.69 5.75
C PRO A 32 -13.50 -17.79 7.29
N PRO A 33 -14.67 -17.87 7.97
CA PRO A 33 -14.73 -17.90 9.43
C PRO A 33 -13.95 -19.05 10.07
N ASP A 34 -13.86 -20.19 9.40
CA ASP A 34 -13.11 -21.38 9.81
C ASP A 34 -11.59 -21.24 9.65
N ALA A 35 -11.15 -20.21 8.92
CA ALA A 35 -9.76 -19.88 8.67
C ALA A 35 -9.34 -18.55 9.31
N ALA A 36 -10.05 -18.10 10.35
CA ALA A 36 -9.76 -16.84 11.02
C ALA A 36 -8.28 -16.71 11.44
N ALA A 37 -7.76 -15.48 11.38
CA ALA A 37 -6.38 -15.21 11.75
C ALA A 37 -6.13 -15.61 13.22
N PRO A 38 -5.04 -16.35 13.52
CA PRO A 38 -4.67 -16.62 14.90
C PRO A 38 -4.46 -15.34 15.69
N GLY A 39 -4.74 -15.38 17.00
CA GLY A 39 -4.43 -14.26 17.89
C GLY A 39 -2.96 -13.84 17.80
N GLY A 40 -2.70 -12.53 17.72
CA GLY A 40 -1.36 -11.98 17.51
C GLY A 40 -0.94 -11.84 16.04
N VAL A 41 -1.75 -12.31 15.09
CA VAL A 41 -1.49 -12.18 13.65
C VAL A 41 -2.39 -11.10 13.03
N CYS A 42 -1.77 -10.24 12.24
CA CYS A 42 -2.39 -9.17 11.47
C CYS A 42 -3.34 -9.79 10.45
N PRO A 43 -4.64 -9.48 10.53
CA PRO A 43 -5.61 -10.08 9.63
C PRO A 43 -5.31 -9.80 8.16
N TYR A 44 -4.73 -8.63 7.82
CA TYR A 44 -4.33 -8.35 6.43
C TYR A 44 -3.25 -9.29 5.91
N ALA A 45 -2.21 -9.57 6.72
CA ALA A 45 -1.13 -10.48 6.32
C ALA A 45 -1.67 -11.91 6.17
N TRP A 46 -2.56 -12.32 7.07
CA TRP A 46 -3.25 -13.62 7.01
C TRP A 46 -4.18 -13.72 5.80
N SER A 47 -4.98 -12.70 5.50
CA SER A 47 -5.83 -12.63 4.30
C SER A 47 -5.00 -12.73 3.03
N PHE A 48 -3.82 -12.09 2.98
CA PHE A 48 -2.97 -12.17 1.82
C PHE A 48 -2.37 -13.57 1.64
N LEU A 49 -1.92 -14.22 2.72
CA LEU A 49 -1.50 -15.62 2.70
C LEU A 49 -2.60 -16.52 2.12
N HIS A 50 -3.82 -16.42 2.63
CA HIS A 50 -4.96 -17.18 2.11
C HIS A 50 -5.22 -16.88 0.64
N SER A 51 -5.19 -15.60 0.26
CA SER A 51 -5.38 -15.18 -1.13
C SER A 51 -4.33 -15.81 -2.04
N VAL A 52 -3.07 -15.93 -1.57
CA VAL A 52 -1.95 -16.52 -2.30
C VAL A 52 -2.10 -18.03 -2.44
N VAL A 53 -2.41 -18.74 -1.35
CA VAL A 53 -2.56 -20.21 -1.34
C VAL A 53 -3.72 -20.67 -2.21
N HIS A 54 -4.79 -19.87 -2.30
CA HIS A 54 -5.99 -20.21 -3.05
C HIS A 54 -6.14 -19.42 -4.36
N TYR A 55 -5.11 -18.69 -4.81
CA TYR A 55 -5.21 -17.89 -6.04
C TYR A 55 -5.23 -18.79 -7.28
N PRO A 56 -6.27 -18.76 -8.12
CA PRO A 56 -6.33 -19.61 -9.30
C PRO A 56 -5.36 -19.12 -10.38
N GLY A 57 -4.38 -19.94 -10.75
CA GLY A 57 -3.61 -19.77 -12.00
C GLY A 57 -2.66 -18.58 -12.05
N ALA A 58 -2.21 -18.03 -10.91
CA ALA A 58 -1.13 -17.04 -10.88
C ALA A 58 0.24 -17.71 -11.09
N ALA A 59 1.19 -16.98 -11.69
CA ALA A 59 2.56 -17.44 -11.92
C ALA A 59 3.43 -17.34 -10.67
N ALA A 60 3.23 -16.31 -9.84
CA ALA A 60 3.97 -16.11 -8.61
C ALA A 60 3.27 -15.11 -7.66
N ALA A 61 3.65 -15.16 -6.39
CA ALA A 61 3.35 -14.11 -5.42
C ALA A 61 4.61 -13.37 -4.96
N LEU A 62 4.52 -12.04 -4.86
CA LEU A 62 5.57 -11.18 -4.33
C LEU A 62 5.17 -10.66 -2.94
N PHE A 63 6.06 -10.89 -1.98
CA PHE A 63 5.97 -10.39 -0.61
C PHE A 63 7.06 -9.35 -0.37
N THR A 64 6.93 -8.56 0.69
CA THR A 64 7.95 -7.57 1.06
C THR A 64 8.20 -7.55 2.56
N THR A 65 9.41 -7.16 2.97
CA THR A 65 9.81 -7.10 4.40
C THR A 65 9.43 -5.79 5.11
N ARG A 66 8.37 -5.09 4.68
CA ARG A 66 7.92 -3.85 5.35
C ARG A 66 7.51 -4.07 6.81
N CYS A 67 7.02 -5.27 7.14
CA CYS A 67 6.79 -5.71 8.51
C CYS A 67 7.16 -7.18 8.67
N ASP A 68 7.42 -7.58 9.92
CA ASP A 68 7.80 -8.95 10.25
C ASP A 68 6.70 -9.96 9.90
N GLN A 69 5.44 -9.57 10.04
CA GLN A 69 4.34 -10.47 9.74
C GLN A 69 4.24 -10.83 8.27
N MET A 70 4.47 -9.87 7.36
CA MET A 70 4.55 -10.14 5.91
C MET A 70 5.72 -11.06 5.56
N ARG A 71 6.86 -10.93 6.26
CA ARG A 71 8.00 -11.84 6.13
C ARG A 71 7.64 -13.27 6.57
N ARG A 72 6.97 -13.42 7.71
CA ARG A 72 6.55 -14.71 8.26
C ARG A 72 5.52 -15.40 7.36
N VAL A 73 4.51 -14.68 6.88
CA VAL A 73 3.53 -15.29 5.97
C VAL A 73 4.12 -15.63 4.60
N ALA A 74 5.18 -14.96 4.15
CA ALA A 74 5.90 -15.36 2.94
C ALA A 74 6.59 -16.72 3.11
N GLU A 75 7.20 -16.95 4.29
CA GLU A 75 7.79 -18.25 4.64
C GLU A 75 6.72 -19.35 4.66
N THR A 76 5.55 -19.09 5.26
CA THR A 76 4.41 -20.03 5.23
C THR A 76 3.92 -20.28 3.80
N ALA A 77 3.68 -19.24 3.00
CA ALA A 77 3.24 -19.37 1.62
C ALA A 77 4.20 -20.22 0.78
N SER A 78 5.51 -20.08 0.99
CA SER A 78 6.52 -20.87 0.27
C SER A 78 6.55 -22.36 0.66
N ARG A 79 6.02 -22.71 1.83
CA ARG A 79 5.97 -24.08 2.35
C ARG A 79 4.65 -24.79 2.04
N GLU A 80 3.56 -24.04 2.06
CA GLU A 80 2.20 -24.58 2.00
C GLU A 80 1.51 -24.34 0.64
N GLY A 81 1.98 -23.39 -0.16
CA GLY A 81 1.41 -23.07 -1.47
C GLY A 81 2.16 -23.73 -2.63
N ASP A 82 1.45 -23.99 -3.72
CA ASP A 82 2.03 -24.54 -4.96
C ASP A 82 2.69 -23.47 -5.84
N MET A 83 2.38 -22.20 -5.59
CA MET A 83 2.84 -21.08 -6.40
C MET A 83 4.22 -20.59 -5.94
N PRO A 84 5.15 -20.30 -6.88
CA PRO A 84 6.43 -19.66 -6.56
C PRO A 84 6.28 -18.35 -5.77
N VAL A 85 7.05 -18.21 -4.70
CA VAL A 85 7.04 -17.04 -3.82
C VAL A 85 8.38 -16.30 -3.89
N PHE A 86 8.32 -14.98 -4.03
CA PHE A 86 9.48 -14.10 -3.91
C PHE A 86 9.30 -13.11 -2.78
N LEU A 87 10.19 -13.14 -1.79
CA LEU A 87 10.23 -12.14 -0.73
C LEU A 87 11.24 -11.05 -1.08
N MET A 88 10.76 -9.85 -1.43
CA MET A 88 11.60 -8.68 -1.69
C MET A 88 11.97 -7.96 -0.39
N ASN A 89 13.26 -7.71 -0.17
CA ASN A 89 13.70 -6.91 0.97
C ASN A 89 13.51 -5.42 0.67
N VAL A 90 12.72 -4.74 1.51
CA VAL A 90 12.53 -3.28 1.41
C VAL A 90 13.13 -2.63 2.64
N PRO A 91 14.29 -1.96 2.52
CA PRO A 91 14.96 -1.35 3.66
C PRO A 91 14.10 -0.27 4.35
N ALA A 92 14.15 -0.21 5.68
CA ALA A 92 13.50 0.86 6.42
C ALA A 92 14.28 2.18 6.32
N THR A 93 15.61 2.12 6.24
CA THR A 93 16.46 3.32 6.17
C THR A 93 16.56 3.87 4.75
N GLN A 94 16.88 5.16 4.64
CA GLN A 94 16.89 5.89 3.36
C GLN A 94 18.31 6.35 2.96
N THR A 95 19.33 5.56 3.32
CA THR A 95 20.73 5.85 2.96
C THR A 95 21.05 5.40 1.53
N ALA A 96 22.17 5.87 0.98
CA ALA A 96 22.67 5.40 -0.32
C ALA A 96 22.88 3.87 -0.36
N ALA A 97 23.38 3.28 0.73
CA ALA A 97 23.53 1.82 0.85
C ALA A 97 22.17 1.10 0.84
N ALA A 98 21.16 1.65 1.53
CA ALA A 98 19.81 1.09 1.53
C ALA A 98 19.16 1.18 0.13
N ARG A 99 19.38 2.28 -0.59
CA ARG A 99 18.99 2.40 -2.00
C ARG A 99 19.66 1.34 -2.86
N GLY A 100 20.98 1.14 -2.72
CA GLY A 100 21.72 0.09 -3.45
C GLY A 100 21.21 -1.32 -3.16
N LEU A 101 20.76 -1.59 -1.92
CA LEU A 101 20.10 -2.85 -1.57
C LEU A 101 18.76 -3.00 -2.29
N TYR A 102 17.94 -1.96 -2.34
CA TYR A 102 16.66 -2.00 -3.07
C TYR A 102 16.87 -2.26 -4.58
N VAL A 103 17.87 -1.62 -5.20
CA VAL A 103 18.26 -1.86 -6.61
C VAL A 103 18.70 -3.31 -6.81
N SER A 104 19.50 -3.85 -5.89
CA SER A 104 19.91 -5.26 -5.91
C SER A 104 18.71 -6.21 -5.83
N GLU A 105 17.70 -5.86 -5.05
CA GLU A 105 16.47 -6.62 -4.91
C GLU A 105 15.59 -6.55 -6.15
N LEU A 106 15.52 -5.41 -6.85
CA LEU A 106 14.86 -5.32 -8.17
C LEU A 106 15.54 -6.25 -9.19
N ARG A 107 16.87 -6.28 -9.22
CA ARG A 107 17.62 -7.19 -10.09
C ARG A 107 17.38 -8.66 -9.71
N ARG A 108 17.28 -8.97 -8.41
CA ARG A 108 16.95 -10.31 -7.93
C ARG A 108 15.52 -10.72 -8.31
N MET A 109 14.58 -9.78 -8.24
CA MET A 109 13.21 -9.98 -8.71
C MET A 109 13.17 -10.22 -10.22
N GLY A 110 13.97 -9.50 -11.01
CA GLY A 110 14.07 -9.73 -12.46
C GLY A 110 14.50 -11.16 -12.79
N ARG A 111 15.60 -11.63 -12.19
CA ARG A 111 16.07 -13.02 -12.35
C ARG A 111 15.02 -14.06 -11.90
N PHE A 112 14.27 -13.75 -10.85
CA PHE A 112 13.16 -14.60 -10.43
C PHE A 112 12.07 -14.68 -11.50
N LEU A 113 11.64 -13.54 -12.05
CA LEU A 113 10.64 -13.50 -13.13
C LEU A 113 11.13 -14.22 -14.39
N GLU A 114 12.41 -14.08 -14.75
CA GLU A 114 13.04 -14.84 -15.84
C GLU A 114 12.97 -16.36 -15.58
N SER A 115 13.26 -16.81 -14.35
CA SER A 115 13.18 -18.23 -13.99
C SER A 115 11.77 -18.82 -14.12
N LEU A 116 10.74 -17.98 -14.11
CA LEU A 116 9.34 -18.38 -14.32
C LEU A 116 8.94 -18.40 -15.80
N GLY A 117 9.87 -18.11 -16.71
CA GLY A 117 9.63 -18.01 -18.16
C GLY A 117 9.37 -16.59 -18.65
N GLY A 118 9.72 -15.57 -17.86
CA GLY A 118 9.83 -14.20 -18.35
C GLY A 118 11.12 -13.96 -19.14
N THR A 119 11.28 -12.75 -19.65
CA THR A 119 12.48 -12.34 -20.41
C THR A 119 13.10 -11.10 -19.80
N ALA A 120 14.44 -11.00 -19.84
CA ALA A 120 15.15 -9.78 -19.49
C ALA A 120 14.67 -8.62 -20.40
N PRO A 121 14.12 -7.54 -19.85
CA PRO A 121 13.49 -6.51 -20.66
C PRO A 121 14.52 -5.58 -21.32
N SER A 122 14.23 -5.15 -22.54
CA SER A 122 14.93 -4.02 -23.15
C SER A 122 14.44 -2.68 -22.58
N GLY A 123 15.21 -1.61 -22.79
CA GLY A 123 14.79 -0.25 -22.43
C GLY A 123 13.45 0.17 -23.06
N GLU A 124 13.16 -0.30 -24.27
CA GLU A 124 11.89 -0.04 -24.96
C GLU A 124 10.70 -0.75 -24.31
N MET A 125 10.88 -2.03 -23.93
CA MET A 125 9.85 -2.81 -23.22
C MET A 125 9.50 -2.18 -21.87
N ILE A 126 10.52 -1.69 -21.18
CA ILE A 126 10.39 -0.94 -19.94
C ILE A 126 9.58 0.34 -20.15
N ALA A 127 9.96 1.17 -21.12
CA ALA A 127 9.27 2.43 -21.39
C ALA A 127 7.81 2.20 -21.79
N HIS A 128 7.52 1.12 -22.53
CA HIS A 128 6.17 0.69 -22.85
C HIS A 128 5.39 0.31 -21.58
N ALA A 129 5.96 -0.56 -20.73
CA ALA A 129 5.33 -0.99 -19.48
C ALA A 129 5.00 0.19 -18.56
N CYS A 130 5.87 1.21 -18.48
CA CYS A 130 5.62 2.44 -17.73
C CYS A 130 4.39 3.20 -18.22
N ARG A 131 4.24 3.35 -19.55
CA ARG A 131 3.10 4.06 -20.13
C ARG A 131 1.78 3.33 -19.83
N GLU A 132 1.78 2.01 -19.94
CA GLU A 132 0.60 1.19 -19.61
C GLU A 132 0.23 1.28 -18.13
N CYS A 133 1.19 1.05 -17.23
CA CYS A 133 0.96 1.14 -15.78
C CYS A 133 0.42 2.51 -15.35
N ARG A 134 0.92 3.60 -15.95
CA ARG A 134 0.46 4.97 -15.63
C ARG A 134 -1.01 5.17 -15.96
N SER A 135 -1.44 4.71 -17.14
CA SER A 135 -2.82 4.84 -17.59
C SER A 135 -3.85 4.15 -16.69
N GLU A 136 -3.42 3.12 -15.95
CA GLU A 136 -4.27 2.37 -15.00
C GLU A 136 -4.43 3.10 -13.64
N THR A 137 -3.62 4.12 -13.35
CA THR A 137 -3.55 4.78 -12.04
C THR A 137 -4.21 6.17 -11.96
N ASP A 138 -4.63 6.73 -13.10
CA ASP A 138 -5.33 8.03 -13.13
C ASP A 138 -6.79 7.86 -12.67
N VAL A 139 -7.06 8.26 -11.43
CA VAL A 139 -8.42 8.39 -10.90
C VAL A 139 -8.86 9.85 -11.04
N PRO A 140 -9.98 10.16 -11.70
CA PRO A 140 -10.45 11.53 -11.82
C PRO A 140 -10.75 12.14 -10.44
N ALA A 141 -10.40 13.41 -10.26
CA ALA A 141 -10.75 14.16 -9.06
C ALA A 141 -12.28 14.19 -8.89
N ARG A 142 -12.78 13.82 -7.71
CA ARG A 142 -14.20 13.97 -7.38
C ARG A 142 -14.51 15.46 -7.20
N GLU A 143 -15.62 15.90 -7.78
CA GLU A 143 -16.15 17.24 -7.56
C GLU A 143 -16.55 17.42 -6.09
N ASP A 144 -16.04 18.49 -5.47
CA ASP A 144 -16.21 18.78 -4.05
C ASP A 144 -17.46 19.65 -3.85
N SER A 145 -18.48 19.13 -3.16
CA SER A 145 -19.59 19.95 -2.66
C SER A 145 -19.12 20.63 -1.38
N GLY A 146 -18.84 21.93 -1.41
CA GLY A 146 -18.18 22.69 -0.33
C GLY A 146 -18.93 22.81 1.01
N ASP A 147 -19.95 21.98 1.25
CA ASP A 147 -20.81 22.00 2.45
C ASP A 147 -20.54 20.79 3.40
N LYS A 148 -19.59 19.92 3.05
CA LYS A 148 -19.26 18.71 3.84
C LYS A 148 -17.95 18.86 4.63
N VAL A 149 -17.89 18.24 5.81
CA VAL A 149 -16.65 18.17 6.61
C VAL A 149 -15.58 17.38 5.85
N ARG A 150 -14.42 17.99 5.65
CA ARG A 150 -13.33 17.42 4.83
C ARG A 150 -12.43 16.53 5.68
N LEU A 151 -12.40 15.24 5.37
CA LEU A 151 -11.70 14.23 6.15
C LEU A 151 -10.50 13.64 5.40
N ALA A 152 -9.47 13.27 6.15
CA ALA A 152 -8.41 12.37 5.68
C ALA A 152 -8.61 10.96 6.23
N LEU A 153 -8.40 9.94 5.41
CA LEU A 153 -8.17 8.57 5.86
C LEU A 153 -6.67 8.30 5.87
N ILE A 154 -6.11 7.94 7.01
CA ILE A 154 -4.66 7.73 7.18
C ILE A 154 -4.43 6.32 7.72
N GLY A 155 -3.46 5.59 7.17
CA GLY A 155 -3.00 4.35 7.81
C GLY A 155 -2.68 3.18 6.88
N GLY A 156 -2.92 1.98 7.39
CA GLY A 156 -2.64 0.73 6.71
C GLY A 156 -3.56 0.46 5.50
N PRO A 157 -3.40 -0.69 4.82
CA PRO A 157 -4.17 -1.00 3.62
C PRO A 157 -5.68 -0.93 3.90
N SER A 158 -6.42 -0.12 3.15
CA SER A 158 -7.85 0.11 3.41
C SER A 158 -8.73 0.08 2.17
N ALA A 159 -8.18 -0.24 0.99
CA ALA A 159 -8.93 -0.31 -0.27
C ALA A 159 -10.19 -1.19 -0.20
N GLY A 160 -10.17 -2.28 0.59
CA GLY A 160 -11.32 -3.17 0.76
C GLY A 160 -12.51 -2.53 1.48
N ASP A 161 -12.22 -1.58 2.38
CA ASP A 161 -13.22 -0.88 3.19
C ASP A 161 -13.53 0.52 2.68
N MET A 162 -12.76 1.04 1.70
CA MET A 162 -12.81 2.45 1.28
C MET A 162 -14.23 2.92 0.93
N ARG A 163 -15.00 2.11 0.19
CA ARG A 163 -16.39 2.44 -0.15
C ARG A 163 -17.25 2.57 1.11
N ARG A 164 -17.17 1.59 2.02
CA ARG A 164 -17.95 1.59 3.28
C ARG A 164 -17.59 2.76 4.18
N LEU A 165 -16.30 3.11 4.26
CA LEU A 165 -15.81 4.26 5.01
C LEU A 165 -16.31 5.57 4.39
N SER A 166 -16.26 5.69 3.06
CA SER A 166 -16.78 6.85 2.34
C SER A 166 -18.28 7.01 2.57
N ASP A 167 -19.07 5.95 2.40
CA ASP A 167 -20.52 5.97 2.61
C ASP A 167 -20.88 6.36 4.05
N LEU A 168 -20.13 5.85 5.04
CA LEU A 168 -20.30 6.22 6.45
C LEU A 168 -20.02 7.70 6.67
N CYS A 169 -18.90 8.21 6.17
CA CYS A 169 -18.56 9.63 6.28
C CYS A 169 -19.62 10.50 5.60
N GLU A 170 -20.05 10.14 4.38
CA GLU A 170 -21.06 10.89 3.62
C GLU A 170 -22.40 10.96 4.35
N ARG A 171 -22.88 9.85 4.94
CA ARG A 171 -24.10 9.85 5.76
C ARG A 171 -23.97 10.73 7.01
N ALA A 172 -22.79 10.75 7.61
CA ALA A 172 -22.49 11.60 8.76
C ALA A 172 -22.32 13.08 8.37
N GLY A 173 -22.19 13.42 7.08
CA GLY A 173 -21.95 14.78 6.59
C GLY A 173 -20.52 15.16 6.27
N GLY A 174 -19.62 14.19 6.28
CA GLY A 174 -18.24 14.34 5.88
C GLY A 174 -17.99 13.85 4.46
N THR A 175 -16.77 14.07 3.99
CA THR A 175 -16.26 13.54 2.72
C THR A 175 -14.78 13.25 2.85
N ILE A 176 -14.32 12.11 2.34
CA ILE A 176 -12.89 11.77 2.35
C ILE A 176 -12.25 12.48 1.15
N VAL A 177 -11.47 13.52 1.43
CA VAL A 177 -10.76 14.33 0.42
C VAL A 177 -9.29 13.96 0.27
N LEU A 178 -8.78 13.14 1.19
CA LEU A 178 -7.41 12.62 1.18
C LEU A 178 -7.41 11.15 1.61
N ASP A 179 -7.01 10.26 0.70
CA ASP A 179 -6.68 8.87 1.05
C ASP A 179 -5.17 8.75 1.26
N ALA A 180 -4.71 8.99 2.48
CA ALA A 180 -3.33 8.81 2.92
C ALA A 180 -3.04 7.39 3.42
N THR A 181 -3.74 6.38 2.91
CA THR A 181 -3.45 4.98 3.22
C THR A 181 -2.40 4.39 2.28
N VAL A 182 -1.77 3.27 2.66
CA VAL A 182 -0.84 2.56 1.77
C VAL A 182 -1.49 1.97 0.51
N THR A 183 -2.79 2.08 0.36
CA THR A 183 -3.54 1.73 -0.87
C THR A 183 -4.02 2.95 -1.64
N GLY A 184 -3.80 4.16 -1.10
CA GLY A 184 -4.20 5.44 -1.66
C GLY A 184 -3.02 6.29 -2.14
N GLU A 185 -3.14 7.60 -1.95
CA GLU A 185 -2.19 8.62 -2.42
C GLU A 185 -0.80 8.48 -1.80
N LEU A 186 -0.70 8.02 -0.54
CA LEU A 186 0.58 7.77 0.15
C LEU A 186 1.46 6.77 -0.62
N ALA A 187 0.84 5.83 -1.30
CA ALA A 187 1.50 4.74 -2.02
C ALA A 187 1.82 5.05 -3.48
N ARG A 188 1.54 6.28 -3.95
CA ARG A 188 1.87 6.68 -5.32
C ARG A 188 3.38 6.91 -5.45
N GLN A 189 3.98 6.29 -6.45
CA GLN A 189 5.35 6.55 -6.87
C GLN A 189 5.49 7.95 -7.46
N ALA A 190 6.71 8.49 -7.44
CA ALA A 190 7.00 9.69 -8.22
C ALA A 190 6.91 9.37 -9.73
N PRO A 191 6.61 10.36 -10.59
CA PRO A 191 6.68 10.19 -12.03
C PRO A 191 8.04 9.62 -12.45
N LEU A 192 8.02 8.59 -13.28
CA LEU A 192 9.22 8.04 -13.90
C LEU A 192 9.64 8.96 -15.05
N ASP A 193 10.85 9.51 -14.98
CA ASP A 193 11.49 10.21 -16.10
C ASP A 193 11.98 9.16 -17.10
N LEU A 194 11.21 8.91 -18.16
CA LEU A 194 11.50 7.88 -19.17
C LEU A 194 12.66 8.24 -20.10
N GLU A 195 13.05 9.51 -20.19
CA GLU A 195 14.17 9.94 -21.05
C GLU A 195 15.52 9.74 -20.35
N ALA A 196 15.57 9.87 -19.01
CA ALA A 196 16.73 9.54 -18.20
C ALA A 196 16.99 8.01 -18.03
N VAL A 197 16.09 7.14 -18.50
CA VAL A 197 16.10 5.68 -18.28
C VAL A 197 17.19 4.92 -19.05
N GLY A 198 17.85 5.55 -20.03
CA GLY A 198 18.70 4.87 -21.01
C GLY A 198 19.88 4.02 -20.51
N ALA A 199 20.23 4.01 -19.22
CA ALA A 199 21.40 3.28 -18.72
C ALA A 199 21.15 2.27 -17.56
N ASP A 200 20.22 2.52 -16.61
CA ASP A 200 19.97 1.62 -15.47
C ASP A 200 18.54 1.78 -14.90
N PHE A 201 17.57 1.11 -15.50
CA PHE A 201 16.16 1.26 -15.08
C PHE A 201 15.87 0.86 -13.62
N PRO A 202 16.50 -0.17 -13.02
CA PRO A 202 16.41 -0.41 -11.60
C PRO A 202 16.72 0.81 -10.72
N GLU A 203 17.63 1.71 -11.12
CA GLU A 203 17.89 2.95 -10.39
C GLU A 203 16.76 3.97 -10.53
N ALA A 204 16.16 4.09 -11.71
CA ALA A 204 15.00 4.94 -11.92
C ALA A 204 13.80 4.47 -11.07
N LEU A 205 13.55 3.15 -11.03
CA LEU A 205 12.55 2.56 -10.16
C LEU A 205 12.88 2.79 -8.67
N ALA A 206 14.14 2.66 -8.28
CA ALA A 206 14.55 2.94 -6.91
C ALA A 206 14.30 4.41 -6.53
N ALA A 207 14.54 5.37 -7.43
CA ALA A 207 14.17 6.76 -7.18
C ALA A 207 12.65 6.93 -7.01
N ALA A 208 11.86 6.39 -7.94
CA ALA A 208 10.41 6.60 -7.96
C ALA A 208 9.65 5.90 -6.83
N TYR A 209 10.06 4.68 -6.46
CA TYR A 209 9.39 3.89 -5.44
C TYR A 209 10.08 4.02 -4.10
N PHE A 210 11.37 3.69 -4.03
CA PHE A 210 12.09 3.68 -2.76
C PHE A 210 12.45 5.08 -2.28
N GLY A 211 12.74 6.02 -3.17
CA GLY A 211 13.07 7.40 -2.81
C GLY A 211 11.86 8.27 -2.50
N ALA A 212 10.72 8.04 -3.17
CA ALA A 212 9.59 8.95 -3.10
C ALA A 212 8.45 8.52 -2.17
N ILE A 213 8.20 7.21 -1.97
CA ILE A 213 7.07 6.73 -1.15
C ILE A 213 7.41 6.92 0.35
N PRO A 214 6.76 7.87 1.05
CA PRO A 214 7.14 8.26 2.40
C PRO A 214 6.36 7.46 3.44
N ASP A 215 6.41 6.13 3.37
CA ASP A 215 5.57 5.26 4.23
C ASP A 215 6.01 5.30 5.71
N ALA A 216 5.06 5.12 6.62
CA ALA A 216 5.26 5.12 8.06
C ALA A 216 6.31 4.13 8.58
N PHE A 217 6.64 3.04 7.85
CA PHE A 217 7.70 2.09 8.28
C PHE A 217 9.13 2.62 8.10
N ARG A 218 9.33 3.71 7.35
CA ARG A 218 10.65 4.28 7.02
C ARG A 218 11.35 4.87 8.24
N ARG A 219 12.68 4.90 8.28
CA ARG A 219 13.44 5.50 9.39
C ARG A 219 14.64 6.31 8.87
N PRO A 220 14.83 7.58 9.28
CA PRO A 220 13.87 8.37 10.05
C PRO A 220 12.55 8.56 9.26
N ASN A 221 11.44 8.77 9.97
CA ASN A 221 10.10 8.86 9.38
C ASN A 221 9.59 10.29 9.20
N ASP A 222 10.42 11.31 9.40
CA ASP A 222 10.02 12.71 9.18
C ASP A 222 9.43 12.97 7.78
N PRO A 223 9.94 12.37 6.68
CA PRO A 223 9.33 12.55 5.36
C PRO A 223 7.86 12.12 5.26
N PHE A 224 7.40 11.16 6.09
CA PHE A 224 5.99 10.79 6.17
C PHE A 224 5.14 11.95 6.69
N TYR A 225 5.60 12.59 7.76
CA TYR A 225 4.92 13.71 8.40
C TYR A 225 5.01 14.99 7.55
N ASP A 226 6.15 15.25 6.90
CA ASP A 226 6.29 16.37 5.96
C ASP A 226 5.32 16.23 4.78
N TRP A 227 5.26 15.03 4.19
CA TRP A 227 4.32 14.73 3.11
C TRP A 227 2.87 14.88 3.59
N LEU A 228 2.54 14.32 4.76
CA LEU A 228 1.19 14.36 5.29
C LEU A 228 0.74 15.80 5.61
N SER A 229 1.62 16.62 6.18
CA SER A 229 1.34 18.03 6.46
C SER A 229 0.97 18.79 5.18
N SER A 230 1.77 18.64 4.12
CA SER A 230 1.50 19.27 2.81
C SER A 230 0.12 18.85 2.29
N ARG A 231 -0.20 17.55 2.33
CA ARG A 231 -1.47 17.03 1.80
C ARG A 231 -2.68 17.44 2.65
N LEU A 232 -2.57 17.46 3.98
CA LEU A 232 -3.64 17.93 4.85
C LEU A 232 -3.97 19.40 4.55
N ALA A 233 -2.96 20.25 4.38
CA ALA A 233 -3.12 21.66 4.05
C ALA A 233 -3.69 21.88 2.64
N GLU A 234 -3.12 21.24 1.61
CA GLU A 234 -3.59 21.32 0.22
C GLU A 234 -5.05 20.87 0.07
N ARG A 235 -5.47 19.88 0.85
CA ARG A 235 -6.82 19.33 0.85
C ARG A 235 -7.71 19.95 1.92
N GLY A 236 -7.26 21.03 2.59
CA GLY A 236 -7.99 21.73 3.66
C GLY A 236 -8.75 20.79 4.57
N VAL A 237 -8.06 19.76 5.06
CA VAL A 237 -8.63 18.70 5.91
C VAL A 237 -8.98 19.30 7.26
N GLN A 238 -10.15 18.94 7.79
CA GLN A 238 -10.69 19.41 9.08
C GLN A 238 -10.63 18.34 10.16
N GLY A 239 -10.55 17.06 9.78
CA GLY A 239 -10.45 15.93 10.70
C GLY A 239 -9.84 14.70 10.05
N ALA A 240 -9.31 13.77 10.83
CA ALA A 240 -8.67 12.57 10.32
C ALA A 240 -9.21 11.29 10.98
N VAL A 241 -9.45 10.28 10.14
CA VAL A 241 -9.66 8.90 10.55
C VAL A 241 -8.36 8.15 10.38
N PHE A 242 -7.69 7.84 11.48
CA PHE A 242 -6.50 6.99 11.49
C PHE A 242 -6.91 5.53 11.67
N ARG A 243 -6.71 4.71 10.64
CA ARG A 243 -7.15 3.32 10.60
C ARG A 243 -6.01 2.35 10.34
N TYR A 244 -5.86 1.35 11.20
CA TYR A 244 -4.88 0.29 11.02
C TYR A 244 -5.41 -1.09 11.39
N TRP A 245 -4.77 -2.14 10.90
CA TRP A 245 -5.17 -3.51 11.20
C TRP A 245 -4.80 -3.91 12.62
N THR A 246 -5.66 -4.68 13.30
CA THR A 246 -5.31 -5.28 14.60
C THR A 246 -3.99 -6.05 14.45
N TRP A 247 -3.13 -5.98 15.46
CA TRP A 247 -1.77 -6.55 15.45
C TRP A 247 -0.80 -5.95 14.40
N CYS A 248 -1.12 -4.78 13.83
CA CYS A 248 -0.19 -4.06 12.97
C CYS A 248 0.72 -3.11 13.77
N ASP A 249 1.89 -3.59 14.18
CA ASP A 249 2.81 -2.82 15.04
C ASP A 249 3.29 -1.52 14.39
N LYS A 250 3.57 -1.55 13.07
CA LYS A 250 4.12 -0.40 12.35
C LYS A 250 3.18 0.80 12.35
N TRP A 251 1.90 0.57 12.10
CA TRP A 251 0.90 1.63 12.12
C TRP A 251 0.41 1.94 13.53
N HIS A 252 0.30 0.94 14.41
CA HIS A 252 -0.04 1.18 15.80
C HIS A 252 0.97 2.11 16.49
N ALA A 253 2.26 1.96 16.20
CA ALA A 253 3.31 2.83 16.74
C ALA A 253 3.12 4.33 16.39
N GLU A 254 2.46 4.64 15.28
CA GLU A 254 2.21 6.02 14.87
C GLU A 254 0.90 6.58 15.47
N ALA A 255 0.06 5.75 16.09
CA ALA A 255 -1.28 6.17 16.53
C ALA A 255 -1.27 7.31 17.55
N GLN A 256 -0.37 7.26 18.53
CA GLN A 256 -0.25 8.31 19.54
C GLN A 256 0.47 9.53 18.98
N ARG A 257 1.59 9.33 18.29
CA ARG A 257 2.36 10.42 17.67
C ARG A 257 1.51 11.23 16.71
N LEU A 258 0.67 10.58 15.90
CA LEU A 258 -0.20 11.28 14.95
C LEU A 258 -1.25 12.14 15.66
N LYS A 259 -1.81 11.69 16.79
CA LYS A 259 -2.74 12.50 17.59
C LYS A 259 -2.08 13.73 18.20
N GLU A 260 -0.83 13.61 18.63
CA GLU A 260 -0.07 14.71 19.24
C GLU A 260 0.45 15.69 18.19
N TRP A 261 0.76 15.19 16.99
CA TRP A 261 1.36 15.98 15.92
C TRP A 261 0.32 16.71 15.04
N ALA A 262 -0.85 16.12 14.81
CA ALA A 262 -1.83 16.69 13.89
C ALA A 262 -2.57 17.89 14.51
N ASP A 263 -2.67 18.98 13.75
CA ASP A 263 -3.46 20.17 14.12
C ASP A 263 -4.98 19.98 13.96
N VAL A 264 -5.41 18.82 13.48
CA VAL A 264 -6.81 18.44 13.28
C VAL A 264 -7.20 17.29 14.20
N PRO A 265 -8.46 17.19 14.65
CA PRO A 265 -8.88 16.07 15.48
C PRO A 265 -8.72 14.71 14.77
N VAL A 266 -8.10 13.75 15.48
CA VAL A 266 -7.80 12.41 14.96
C VAL A 266 -8.58 11.35 15.72
N VAL A 267 -9.43 10.59 15.02
CA VAL A 267 -10.05 9.37 15.55
C VAL A 267 -9.28 8.15 15.09
N VAL A 268 -8.90 7.31 16.05
CA VAL A 268 -8.21 6.04 15.80
C VAL A 268 -9.21 4.89 15.79
N THR A 269 -9.18 4.08 14.74
CA THR A 269 -9.99 2.85 14.57
C THR A 269 -9.13 1.66 14.13
N THR A 270 -9.59 0.44 14.43
CA THR A 270 -8.87 -0.80 14.07
C THR A 270 -9.64 -1.66 13.08
N ALA A 271 -8.93 -2.38 12.21
CA ALA A 271 -9.48 -3.28 11.21
C ALA A 271 -9.23 -4.74 11.60
N THR A 272 -10.30 -5.54 11.67
CA THR A 272 -10.21 -6.99 11.98
C THR A 272 -10.39 -7.88 10.76
N GLY A 273 -10.90 -7.34 9.64
CA GLY A 273 -11.27 -8.10 8.43
C GLY A 273 -12.78 -8.33 8.29
N GLU A 274 -13.57 -7.99 9.31
CA GLU A 274 -15.04 -8.12 9.32
C GLU A 274 -15.76 -6.82 8.90
N GLY A 275 -15.00 -5.82 8.42
CA GLY A 275 -15.48 -4.51 7.99
C GLY A 275 -15.31 -3.42 9.06
N ILE A 276 -16.33 -2.55 9.16
CA ILE A 276 -16.37 -1.42 10.11
C ILE A 276 -17.34 -1.81 11.23
N ASP A 277 -16.82 -2.02 12.44
CA ASP A 277 -17.66 -2.34 13.60
C ASP A 277 -18.42 -1.10 14.11
N GLY A 278 -19.44 -1.33 14.94
CA GLY A 278 -20.31 -0.26 15.44
C GLY A 278 -19.59 0.76 16.33
N HIS A 279 -18.51 0.35 17.02
CA HIS A 279 -17.72 1.26 17.85
C HIS A 279 -16.85 2.18 16.98
N ALA A 280 -16.22 1.65 15.94
CA ALA A 280 -15.50 2.43 14.93
C ALA A 280 -16.45 3.41 14.21
N ALA A 281 -17.65 2.94 13.83
CA ALA A 281 -18.65 3.77 13.16
C ALA A 281 -19.09 4.96 14.04
N SER A 282 -19.49 4.69 15.28
CA SER A 282 -19.95 5.73 16.22
C SER A 282 -18.90 6.80 16.46
N ARG A 283 -17.61 6.42 16.50
CA ARG A 283 -16.50 7.38 16.70
C ARG A 283 -16.25 8.25 15.48
N ILE A 284 -16.39 7.69 14.27
CA ILE A 284 -16.29 8.45 13.02
C ILE A 284 -17.46 9.43 12.92
N GLU A 285 -18.68 8.99 13.24
CA GLU A 285 -19.87 9.85 13.27
C GLU A 285 -19.70 11.01 14.26
N ALA A 286 -19.25 10.72 15.48
CA ALA A 286 -18.98 11.75 16.49
C ALA A 286 -17.90 12.75 16.08
N LEU A 287 -16.85 12.31 15.36
CA LEU A 287 -15.84 13.21 14.79
C LEU A 287 -16.47 14.19 13.79
N VAL A 288 -17.32 13.69 12.90
CA VAL A 288 -17.98 14.51 11.89
C VAL A 288 -18.98 15.47 12.52
N GLU A 289 -19.77 15.01 13.49
CA GLU A 289 -20.72 15.84 14.23
C GLU A 289 -20.04 16.98 14.98
N MET A 290 -18.87 16.72 15.58
CA MET A 290 -18.08 17.74 16.28
C MET A 290 -17.50 18.81 15.35
N LEU A 291 -17.28 18.48 14.07
CA LEU A 291 -16.64 19.36 13.08
C LEU A 291 -17.65 20.11 12.18
N ARG A 292 -18.94 19.80 12.30
CA ARG A 292 -20.05 20.52 11.64
C ARG A 292 -20.40 21.78 12.41
#